data_AF-A0A1Q9QXT5-F1
#
_entry.id   AF-A0A1Q9QXT5-F1
#
_cell.length_a   1.000
_cell.length_b   1.000
_cell.length_c   1.000
_cell.angle_alpha   90.00
_cell.angle_beta   90.00
_cell.angle_gamma   90.00
#
_symmetry.space_group_name_H-M   'P 1'
#
loop_
_entity.id
_entity.type
_entity.pdbx_description
1 polymer ?
#
loop_
_entity_poly.entity_id
_entity_poly.type
_entity_poly.pdbx_seq_one_letter_code
_entity_poly.pdbx_strand_id
1 'polypeptide(L)'
;MATVTLHPASDLAPARLSVHGDLTIYEASDTRQTLLALLAEDPGPWALDLGGLEDIDSAGLQLLLSLQKTLAQGAQVLDLSPQARALVELLRLESLYPLGEE
;
A
#
# COMPACT_ATOMS: atom_id res chain seq x y z
N MET A 1 8.78 4.61 12.25
CA MET A 1 7.79 3.52 12.32
C MET A 1 6.65 3.85 11.37
N ALA A 2 6.52 3.09 10.29
CA ALA A 2 5.39 3.23 9.38
C ALA A 2 4.09 3.01 10.15
N THR A 3 3.14 3.92 9.98
CA THR A 3 1.80 3.79 10.54
C THR A 3 0.85 3.35 9.45
N VAL A 4 0.07 2.30 9.71
CA VAL A 4 -0.96 1.81 8.81
C VAL A 4 -2.32 2.09 9.41
N THR A 5 -3.19 2.73 8.64
CA THR A 5 -4.57 3.01 9.04
C THR A 5 -5.54 2.39 8.05
N LEU A 6 -6.53 1.67 8.57
CA LEU A 6 -7.65 1.14 7.80
C LEU A 6 -8.88 2.01 8.03
N HIS A 7 -9.37 2.63 6.97
CA HIS A 7 -10.71 3.19 6.91
C HIS A 7 -11.63 2.10 6.33
N PRO A 8 -12.60 1.59 7.11
CA PRO A 8 -13.45 0.49 6.68
C PRO A 8 -14.27 0.89 5.45
N ALA A 9 -14.67 -0.11 4.66
CA ALA A 9 -15.54 0.11 3.51
C ALA A 9 -16.90 0.74 3.93
N SER A 10 -17.52 1.46 3.00
CA SER A 10 -18.88 1.99 3.14
C SER A 10 -19.66 1.75 1.86
N ASP A 11 -20.97 2.00 1.87
CA ASP A 11 -21.82 1.90 0.67
C ASP A 11 -21.36 2.82 -0.48
N LEU A 12 -20.54 3.84 -0.19
CA LEU A 12 -20.09 4.84 -1.14
C LEU A 12 -18.61 4.69 -1.54
N ALA A 13 -17.82 3.85 -0.85
CA ALA A 13 -16.38 3.77 -1.06
C ALA A 13 -15.76 2.43 -0.61
N PRO A 14 -14.71 1.95 -1.31
CA PRO A 14 -13.91 0.80 -0.89
C PRO A 14 -13.19 1.04 0.45
N ALA A 15 -12.73 -0.05 1.08
CA ALA A 15 -11.88 0.03 2.26
C ALA A 15 -10.55 0.69 1.89
N ARG A 16 -10.17 1.78 2.58
CA ARG A 16 -8.94 2.52 2.29
C ARG A 16 -7.87 2.17 3.31
N LEU A 17 -6.75 1.65 2.80
CA LEU A 17 -5.55 1.40 3.57
C LEU A 17 -4.51 2.47 3.26
N SER A 18 -4.21 3.30 4.26
CA SER A 18 -3.22 4.36 4.17
C SER A 18 -1.94 3.97 4.92
N VAL A 19 -0.78 4.24 4.31
CA VAL A 19 0.54 4.01 4.93
C VAL A 19 1.29 5.33 5.01
N HIS A 20 1.76 5.67 6.21
CA HIS A 20 2.47 6.91 6.51
C HIS A 20 3.84 6.67 7.13
N GLY A 21 4.81 7.52 6.82
CA GLY A 21 6.18 7.46 7.33
C GLY A 21 7.08 6.54 6.51
N ASP A 22 8.13 6.01 7.14
CA ASP A 22 9.15 5.22 6.45
C ASP A 22 8.74 3.76 6.26
N LEU A 23 8.96 3.23 5.06
CA LEU A 23 8.80 1.82 4.75
C LEU A 23 10.12 1.24 4.23
N THR A 24 11.09 1.13 5.14
CA THR A 24 12.40 0.54 4.85
C THR A 24 12.52 -0.85 5.47
N ILE A 25 13.69 -1.47 5.38
CA ILE A 25 14.00 -2.74 6.05
C ILE A 25 13.71 -2.72 7.56
N TYR A 26 13.81 -1.56 8.23
CA TYR A 26 13.58 -1.45 9.67
C TYR A 26 12.11 -1.58 10.04
N GLU A 27 11.20 -1.02 9.22
CA GLU A 27 9.76 -1.03 9.47
C GLU A 27 9.03 -2.20 8.81
N ALA A 28 9.58 -2.77 7.72
CA ALA A 28 8.86 -3.72 6.86
C ALA A 28 8.26 -4.92 7.62
N SER A 29 9.00 -5.48 8.59
CA SER A 29 8.52 -6.62 9.38
C SER A 29 7.30 -6.26 10.24
N ASP A 30 7.37 -5.13 10.93
CA ASP A 30 6.31 -4.67 11.85
C ASP A 30 5.08 -4.20 11.07
N THR A 31 5.30 -3.49 9.96
CA THR A 31 4.24 -3.09 9.03
C THR A 31 3.54 -4.32 8.45
N ARG A 32 4.28 -5.37 8.08
CA ARG A 32 3.68 -6.63 7.60
C ARG A 32 2.77 -7.26 8.64
N GLN A 33 3.18 -7.30 9.91
CA GLN A 33 2.37 -7.88 10.96
C GLN A 33 1.07 -7.08 11.18
N THR A 34 1.16 -5.75 11.10
CA THR A 34 0.00 -4.85 11.16
C THR A 34 -0.95 -5.08 9.99
N LEU A 35 -0.42 -5.15 8.76
CA LEU A 35 -1.22 -5.43 7.56
C LEU A 35 -1.98 -6.75 7.68
N LEU A 36 -1.32 -7.83 8.13
CA LEU A 36 -1.98 -9.13 8.27
C LEU A 36 -3.13 -9.13 9.28
N ALA A 37 -3.01 -8.35 10.37
CA ALA A 37 -4.09 -8.19 11.34
C ALA A 37 -5.29 -7.46 10.71
N LEU A 38 -5.03 -6.34 10.01
CA LEU A 38 -6.07 -5.53 9.39
C LEU A 38 -6.81 -6.27 8.25
N LEU A 39 -6.06 -6.98 7.40
CA LEU A 39 -6.64 -7.75 6.28
C LEU A 39 -7.53 -8.91 6.74
N ALA A 40 -7.39 -9.38 7.98
CA ALA A 40 -8.26 -10.41 8.53
C ALA A 40 -9.65 -9.87 8.94
N GLU A 41 -9.78 -8.54 9.12
CA GLU A 41 -10.98 -7.91 9.65
C GLU A 41 -11.98 -7.44 8.58
N ASP A 42 -11.52 -7.07 7.39
CA ASP A 42 -12.38 -6.52 6.32
C ASP A 42 -11.99 -7.14 4.96
N PRO A 43 -12.89 -7.81 4.22
CA PRO A 43 -12.58 -8.40 2.91
C PRO A 43 -13.00 -7.51 1.71
N GLY A 44 -13.43 -6.26 1.94
CA GLY A 44 -14.02 -5.41 0.90
C GLY A 44 -13.05 -5.00 -0.21
N PRO A 45 -13.55 -4.47 -1.36
CA PRO A 45 -12.66 -3.91 -2.37
C PRO A 45 -11.73 -2.87 -1.73
N TRP A 46 -10.47 -2.86 -2.15
CA TRP A 46 -9.41 -2.12 -1.49
C TRP A 46 -8.96 -0.91 -2.29
N ALA A 47 -8.70 0.17 -1.57
CA ALA A 47 -7.99 1.33 -2.07
C ALA A 47 -6.70 1.55 -1.27
N LEU A 48 -5.56 1.63 -1.95
CA LEU A 48 -4.25 1.87 -1.35
C LEU A 48 -3.88 3.34 -1.50
N ASP A 49 -3.61 3.98 -0.37
CA ASP A 49 -3.08 5.32 -0.32
C ASP A 49 -1.66 5.27 0.26
N LEU A 50 -0.69 5.45 -0.64
CA LEU A 50 0.73 5.40 -0.32
C LEU A 50 1.37 6.80 -0.47
N GLY A 51 0.56 7.85 -0.53
CA GLY A 51 1.02 9.24 -0.61
C GLY A 51 1.73 9.70 0.67
N GLY A 52 1.41 9.06 1.80
CA GLY A 52 2.00 9.35 3.10
C GLY A 52 3.40 8.77 3.34
N LEU A 53 3.96 8.00 2.40
CA LEU A 53 5.29 7.39 2.54
C LEU A 53 6.40 8.45 2.41
N GLU A 54 7.22 8.58 3.44
CA GLU A 54 8.34 9.53 3.48
C GLU A 54 9.62 8.95 2.87
N ASP A 55 9.89 7.66 3.11
CA ASP A 55 10.98 6.90 2.50
C ASP A 55 10.57 5.45 2.22
N ILE A 56 11.18 4.82 1.22
CA ILE A 56 10.92 3.44 0.84
C ILE A 56 12.13 2.80 0.16
N ASP A 57 12.44 1.57 0.56
CA ASP A 57 13.50 0.77 -0.06
C ASP A 57 12.95 -0.52 -0.71
N SER A 58 13.87 -1.41 -1.11
CA SER A 58 13.51 -2.70 -1.69
C SER A 58 12.73 -3.63 -0.74
N ALA A 59 12.90 -3.53 0.58
CA ALA A 59 12.15 -4.34 1.55
C ALA A 59 10.71 -3.82 1.65
N GLY A 60 10.54 -2.50 1.71
CA GLY A 60 9.22 -1.88 1.64
C GLY A 60 8.47 -2.20 0.35
N LEU A 61 9.14 -2.11 -0.80
CA LEU A 61 8.54 -2.48 -2.08
C LEU A 61 8.12 -3.94 -2.14
N GLN A 62 8.95 -4.87 -1.63
CA GLN A 62 8.59 -6.29 -1.56
C GLN A 62 7.31 -6.51 -0.74
N LEU A 63 7.15 -5.79 0.36
CA LEU A 63 5.93 -5.83 1.16
C LEU A 63 4.72 -5.31 0.37
N LEU A 64 4.84 -4.16 -0.29
CA LEU A 64 3.76 -3.59 -1.10
C LEU A 64 3.36 -4.57 -2.23
N LEU A 65 4.33 -5.21 -2.89
CA LEU A 65 4.06 -6.20 -3.94
C LEU A 65 3.37 -7.44 -3.39
N SER A 66 3.76 -7.89 -2.19
CA SER A 66 3.09 -8.98 -1.49
C SER A 66 1.65 -8.61 -1.12
N LEU A 67 1.42 -7.36 -0.70
CA LEU A 67 0.10 -6.84 -0.42
C LEU A 67 -0.77 -6.86 -1.68
N GLN A 68 -0.31 -6.26 -2.79
CA GLN A 68 -1.03 -6.27 -4.08
C GLN A 68 -1.44 -7.68 -4.52
N LYS A 69 -0.52 -8.65 -4.39
CA LYS A 69 -0.81 -10.08 -4.68
C LYS A 69 -1.88 -10.68 -3.76
N THR A 70 -1.89 -10.28 -2.48
CA THR A 70 -2.84 -10.77 -1.48
C THR A 70 -4.25 -10.24 -1.76
N LEU A 71 -4.38 -9.04 -2.31
CA LEU A 71 -5.66 -8.36 -2.54
C LEU A 71 -6.47 -8.90 -3.74
N ALA A 72 -6.08 -10.04 -4.33
CA ALA A 72 -6.75 -10.92 -5.31
C ALA A 72 -7.45 -10.29 -6.53
N GLN A 73 -8.35 -9.32 -6.35
CA GLN A 73 -8.99 -8.52 -7.40
C GLN A 73 -8.16 -7.29 -7.79
N GLY A 74 -7.02 -7.08 -7.12
CA GLY A 74 -6.23 -5.87 -7.21
C GLY A 74 -6.85 -4.74 -6.36
N ALA A 75 -5.99 -3.88 -5.85
CA ALA A 75 -6.43 -2.68 -5.15
C ALA A 75 -6.29 -1.46 -6.05
N GLN A 76 -7.25 -0.53 -5.95
CA GLN A 76 -7.11 0.77 -6.58
C GLN A 76 -5.99 1.54 -5.88
N VAL A 77 -5.00 2.03 -6.62
CA VAL A 77 -3.98 2.92 -6.05
C VAL A 77 -4.51 4.35 -6.13
N LEU A 78 -4.77 4.96 -4.97
CA LEU A 78 -5.23 6.34 -4.85
C LEU A 78 -4.07 7.31 -5.01
N ASP A 79 -2.93 7.01 -4.38
CA ASP A 79 -1.76 7.87 -4.41
C ASP A 79 -0.47 7.08 -4.18
N LEU A 80 0.63 7.61 -4.70
CA LEU A 80 2.01 7.15 -4.48
C LEU A 80 2.86 8.35 -4.12
N SER A 81 3.62 8.25 -3.01
CA SER A 81 4.63 9.26 -2.70
C SER A 81 5.68 9.36 -3.83
N PRO A 82 6.38 10.50 -3.97
CA PRO A 82 7.40 10.67 -5.01
C PRO A 82 8.47 9.57 -5.00
N GLN A 83 8.89 9.13 -3.81
CA GLN A 83 9.88 8.06 -3.61
C GLN A 83 9.33 6.71 -4.06
N ALA A 84 8.09 6.38 -3.68
CA ALA A 84 7.42 5.15 -4.09
C ALA A 84 7.22 5.11 -5.61
N ARG A 85 6.77 6.22 -6.20
CA ARG A 85 6.64 6.39 -7.65
C ARG A 85 7.98 6.18 -8.36
N ALA A 86 9.04 6.85 -7.91
CA ALA A 86 10.36 6.72 -8.52
C ALA A 86 10.87 5.27 -8.48
N LEU A 87 10.63 4.54 -7.39
CA LEU A 87 11.02 3.13 -7.25
C LEU A 87 10.20 2.21 -8.16
N VAL A 88 8.89 2.44 -8.26
CA VAL A 88 7.98 1.71 -9.17
C VAL A 88 8.39 1.92 -10.63
N GLU A 89 8.67 3.16 -11.04
CA GLU A 89 9.13 3.50 -12.40
C GLU A 89 10.51 2.90 -12.71
N LEU A 90 11.46 3.04 -11.78
CA LEU A 90 12.82 2.49 -11.92
C LEU A 90 12.80 0.98 -12.16
N LEU A 91 11.89 0.26 -11.50
CA LEU A 91 11.76 -1.19 -11.57
C LEU A 91 10.70 -1.67 -12.56
N ARG A 92 10.06 -0.74 -13.29
CA ARG A 92 9.07 -1.05 -14.34
C ARG A 92 7.86 -1.83 -13.83
N LEU A 93 7.35 -1.40 -12.67
CA LEU A 93 6.24 -2.03 -11.95
C LEU A 93 4.93 -1.24 -12.07
N GLU A 94 4.82 -0.31 -13.01
CA GLU A 94 3.69 0.60 -13.16
C GLU A 94 2.37 -0.16 -13.38
N SER A 95 2.41 -1.28 -14.09
CA SER A 95 1.25 -2.17 -14.28
C SER A 95 0.70 -2.78 -12.98
N LEU A 96 1.51 -2.83 -11.92
CA LEU A 96 1.12 -3.32 -10.59
C LEU A 96 0.68 -2.18 -9.67
N TYR A 97 0.94 -0.92 -10.03
CA TYR A 97 0.44 0.24 -9.30
C TYR A 97 -0.17 1.25 -10.29
N PRO A 98 -1.28 0.88 -10.96
CA PRO A 98 -1.97 1.82 -11.83
C PRO A 98 -2.56 2.91 -10.97
N LEU A 99 -2.01 4.12 -11.06
CA LEU A 99 -2.65 5.29 -10.50
C LEU A 99 -3.93 5.55 -11.30
N GLY A 100 -5.03 5.83 -10.60
CA GLY A 100 -6.21 6.35 -11.27
C GLY A 100 -5.81 7.60 -12.05
N GLU A 101 -6.06 7.63 -13.35
CA GLU A 101 -6.02 8.90 -14.09
C GLU A 101 -7.09 9.81 -13.46
N GLU A 102 -6.68 10.98 -12.96
CA GLU A 102 -7.61 12.02 -12.48
C GLU A 102 -8.56 12.49 -13.58
#